data_AF-A0A971CQ67-F1
#
_entry.id   AF-A0A971CQ67-F1
#
_cell.length_a   1.000
_cell.length_b   1.000
_cell.length_c   1.000
_cell.angle_alpha   90.00
_cell.angle_beta   90.00
_cell.angle_gamma   90.00
#
_symmetry.space_group_name_H-M   'P 1'
#
loop_
_entity.id
_entity.type
_entity.pdbx_description
1 polymer ?
#
loop_
_entity_poly.entity_id
_entity_poly.type
_entity_poly.pdbx_seq_one_letter_code
_entity_poly.pdbx_strand_id
1 'polypeptide(L)'
;MIARHHSPHRLEKGLSLVEMSLVIGVMLGLATIVTYSISGILDWKTGRDATEKLRAVYIAQKGYLADRPSKNVATFTSEDLIPYLPGNPGAMPSATTTDGQALTLNLTVMPPHFTLGEARYDPSDSQSDGLWDVGTL
;
A
#
# COMPACT_ATOMS: atom_id res chain seq x y z
N MET A 1 -72.70 18.28 35.39
CA MET A 1 -72.01 18.06 34.10
C MET A 1 -70.52 18.19 34.35
N ILE A 2 -69.79 17.08 34.53
CA ILE A 2 -68.37 17.09 34.96
C ILE A 2 -67.52 16.54 33.80
N ALA A 3 -66.70 17.40 33.21
CA ALA A 3 -65.77 17.02 32.14
C ALA A 3 -64.55 16.29 32.75
N ARG A 4 -64.33 15.03 32.36
CA ARG A 4 -63.09 14.30 32.67
C ARG A 4 -62.01 14.72 31.69
N HIS A 5 -60.99 15.41 32.18
CA HIS A 5 -59.75 15.62 31.45
C HIS A 5 -58.96 14.30 31.42
N HIS A 6 -58.77 13.72 30.23
CA HIS A 6 -57.78 12.66 30.01
C HIS A 6 -56.49 13.33 29.59
N SER A 7 -55.51 13.37 30.50
CA SER A 7 -54.14 13.75 30.15
C SER A 7 -53.52 12.60 29.35
N PRO A 8 -52.97 12.83 28.15
CA PRO A 8 -52.25 11.79 27.43
C PRO A 8 -50.94 11.49 28.18
N HIS A 9 -50.81 10.26 28.68
CA HIS A 9 -49.52 9.77 29.18
C HIS A 9 -48.54 9.75 28.00
N ARG A 10 -47.54 10.64 28.01
CA ARG A 10 -46.38 10.52 27.14
C ARG A 10 -45.62 9.28 27.60
N LEU A 11 -45.58 8.25 26.75
CA LEU A 11 -44.61 7.16 26.87
C LEU A 11 -43.23 7.78 26.65
N GLU A 12 -42.56 8.18 27.73
CA GLU A 12 -41.12 8.41 27.70
C GLU A 12 -40.46 7.07 27.44
N LYS A 13 -40.10 6.84 26.17
CA LYS A 13 -39.38 5.64 25.74
C LYS A 13 -37.97 5.71 26.33
N GLY A 14 -37.81 5.12 27.50
CA GLY A 14 -36.51 4.89 28.11
C GLY A 14 -35.69 3.91 27.26
N LEU A 15 -34.41 4.23 27.08
CA LEU A 15 -33.40 3.39 26.45
C LEU A 15 -33.50 1.95 26.97
N SER A 16 -33.90 1.00 26.12
CA SER A 16 -33.98 -0.40 26.53
C SER A 16 -32.58 -1.01 26.60
N LEU A 17 -32.32 -1.86 27.61
CA LEU A 17 -31.09 -2.66 27.69
C LEU A 17 -30.87 -3.49 26.42
N VAL A 18 -31.97 -3.96 25.81
CA VAL A 18 -31.93 -4.70 24.54
C VAL A 18 -31.45 -3.79 23.40
N GLU A 19 -31.96 -2.56 23.32
CA GLU A 19 -31.56 -1.60 22.29
C GLU A 19 -30.09 -1.20 22.46
N MET A 20 -29.64 -0.95 23.69
CA MET A 20 -28.22 -0.69 23.97
C MET A 20 -27.32 -1.87 23.61
N SER A 21 -27.73 -3.10 23.93
CA SER A 21 -26.96 -4.30 23.54
C SER A 21 -26.88 -4.49 22.03
N LEU A 22 -27.97 -4.16 21.31
CA LEU A 22 -28.01 -4.22 19.85
C LEU A 22 -27.12 -3.15 19.22
N VAL A 23 -27.15 -1.91 19.72
CA VAL A 23 -26.28 -0.82 19.24
C VAL A 23 -24.81 -1.16 19.49
N ILE A 24 -24.46 -1.67 20.67
CA ILE A 24 -23.08 -2.08 20.98
C ILE A 24 -22.63 -3.21 20.05
N GLY A 25 -23.48 -4.22 19.83
CA GLY A 25 -23.20 -5.31 18.90
C GLY A 25 -22.96 -4.82 17.47
N VAL A 26 -23.78 -3.90 16.97
CA VAL A 26 -23.62 -3.28 15.65
C VAL A 26 -22.35 -2.43 15.59
N MET A 27 -22.04 -1.64 16.63
CA MET A 27 -20.82 -0.84 16.68
C MET A 27 -19.56 -1.71 16.65
N LEU A 28 -19.52 -2.80 17.42
CA LEU A 28 -18.41 -3.74 17.41
C LEU A 28 -18.27 -4.45 16.07
N GLY A 29 -19.40 -4.89 15.48
CA GLY A 29 -19.43 -5.49 14.15
C GLY A 29 -18.84 -4.55 13.09
N LEU A 30 -19.30 -3.30 13.04
CA LEU A 30 -18.77 -2.29 12.11
C LEU A 30 -17.31 -1.96 12.36
N ALA A 31 -16.88 -1.86 13.64
CA ALA A 31 -15.49 -1.62 13.98
C ALA A 31 -14.57 -2.70 13.41
N THR A 32 -14.95 -3.98 13.51
CA THR A 32 -14.13 -5.07 12.96
C THR A 32 -13.99 -5.01 11.44
N ILE A 33 -15.06 -4.69 10.71
CA ILE A 33 -15.05 -4.56 9.25
C ILE A 33 -14.12 -3.41 8.83
N VAL A 34 -14.18 -2.28 9.52
CA VAL A 34 -13.33 -1.11 9.22
C VAL A 34 -11.85 -1.46 9.42
N THR A 35 -11.48 -2.16 10.49
CA THR A 35 -10.08 -2.51 10.75
C THR A 35 -9.48 -3.40 9.66
N TYR A 36 -10.21 -4.41 9.17
CA TYR A 36 -9.74 -5.28 8.09
C TYR A 36 -9.56 -4.54 6.75
N SER A 37 -10.40 -3.53 6.47
CA SER A 37 -10.34 -2.76 5.23
C SER A 37 -9.10 -1.86 5.14
N ILE A 38 -8.59 -1.36 6.27
CA ILE A 38 -7.45 -0.44 6.31
C ILE A 38 -6.14 -1.13 5.87
N SER A 39 -5.92 -2.38 6.27
CA SER A 39 -4.71 -3.13 5.91
C SER A 39 -4.56 -3.27 4.40
N GLY A 40 -5.62 -3.66 3.68
CA GLY A 40 -5.57 -3.77 2.21
C GLY A 40 -5.26 -2.45 1.49
N ILE A 41 -5.73 -1.32 2.04
CA ILE A 41 -5.42 0.01 1.47
C ILE A 41 -3.96 0.40 1.70
N LEU A 42 -3.40 0.09 2.88
CA LEU A 42 -2.00 0.35 3.20
C LEU A 42 -1.06 -0.49 2.35
N ASP A 43 -1.41 -1.76 2.13
CA ASP A 43 -0.66 -2.66 1.26
C ASP A 43 -0.67 -2.13 -0.17
N TRP A 44 -1.85 -1.73 -0.68
CA TRP A 44 -2.00 -1.16 -2.02
C TRP A 44 -1.16 0.10 -2.21
N LYS A 45 -1.16 0.98 -1.21
CA LYS A 45 -0.35 2.20 -1.23
C LYS A 45 1.14 1.87 -1.29
N THR A 46 1.59 0.88 -0.51
CA THR A 46 2.99 0.43 -0.46
C THR A 46 3.41 -0.17 -1.80
N GLY A 47 2.59 -1.05 -2.38
CA GLY A 47 2.86 -1.67 -3.68
C GLY A 47 2.96 -0.62 -4.80
N ARG A 48 2.03 0.34 -4.81
CA ARG A 48 2.02 1.44 -5.79
C ARG A 48 3.27 2.31 -5.69
N ASP A 49 3.68 2.69 -4.48
CA ASP A 49 4.90 3.47 -4.23
C ASP A 49 6.16 2.73 -4.72
N ALA A 50 6.27 1.43 -4.41
CA ALA A 50 7.37 0.61 -4.88
C ALA A 50 7.41 0.47 -6.41
N THR A 51 6.27 0.26 -7.07
CA THR A 51 6.16 0.24 -8.53
C THR A 51 6.63 1.57 -9.14
N GLU A 52 6.24 2.71 -8.56
CA GLU A 52 6.67 4.02 -9.03
C GLU A 52 8.19 4.20 -8.93
N LYS A 53 8.78 3.75 -7.82
CA LYS A 53 10.24 3.75 -7.61
C LYS A 53 10.96 2.86 -8.61
N LEU A 54 10.49 1.64 -8.86
CA LEU A 54 11.07 0.75 -9.88
C LEU A 54 10.97 1.34 -11.27
N ARG A 55 9.84 1.99 -11.60
CA ARG A 55 9.67 2.68 -12.89
C ARG A 55 10.63 3.85 -13.04
N ALA A 56 10.86 4.62 -11.98
CA ALA A 56 11.84 5.70 -11.97
C ALA A 56 13.25 5.17 -12.27
N VAL A 57 13.65 4.06 -11.64
CA VAL A 57 14.94 3.39 -11.87
C VAL A 57 15.03 2.84 -13.29
N TYR A 58 13.97 2.22 -13.80
CA TYR A 58 13.94 1.69 -15.17
C TYR A 58 14.09 2.80 -16.22
N ILE A 59 13.47 3.97 -15.98
CA ILE A 59 13.66 5.15 -16.83
C ILE A 59 15.11 5.63 -16.76
N ALA A 60 15.70 5.68 -15.57
CA ALA A 60 17.10 6.07 -15.38
C ALA A 60 18.07 5.12 -16.10
N GLN A 61 17.86 3.80 -16.02
CA GLN A 61 18.63 2.80 -16.76
C GLN A 61 18.55 3.02 -18.27
N LYS A 62 17.35 3.27 -18.81
CA LYS A 62 17.18 3.60 -20.24
C LYS A 62 17.90 4.90 -20.62
N GLY A 63 17.83 5.93 -19.79
CA GLY A 63 18.53 7.19 -20.01
C GLY A 63 20.05 6.99 -20.04
N TYR A 64 20.59 6.25 -19.07
CA TYR A 64 22.01 5.93 -19.02
C TYR A 64 22.46 5.12 -20.25
N LEU A 65 21.68 4.14 -20.68
CA LEU A 65 21.94 3.36 -21.89
C LEU A 65 21.82 4.17 -23.17
N ALA A 66 20.92 5.15 -23.23
CA ALA A 66 20.80 6.04 -24.37
C ALA A 66 22.09 6.84 -24.58
N ASP A 67 22.72 7.29 -23.49
CA ASP A 67 24.00 8.00 -23.54
C ASP A 67 25.20 7.05 -23.70
N ARG A 68 25.09 5.81 -23.22
CA ARG A 68 26.17 4.81 -23.21
C ARG A 68 25.70 3.44 -23.71
N PRO A 69 25.42 3.29 -25.02
CA PRO A 69 24.77 2.10 -25.57
C PRO A 69 25.60 0.81 -25.48
N SER A 70 26.92 0.90 -25.26
CA SER A 70 27.81 -0.25 -25.10
C SER A 70 27.99 -0.72 -23.65
N LYS A 71 27.41 0.00 -22.67
CA LYS A 71 27.51 -0.38 -21.26
C LYS A 71 26.62 -1.59 -20.98
N ASN A 72 27.17 -2.54 -20.21
CA ASN A 72 26.42 -3.70 -19.76
C ASN A 72 25.61 -3.35 -18.51
N VAL A 73 24.32 -3.66 -18.50
CA VAL A 73 23.41 -3.48 -17.35
C VAL A 73 23.95 -4.12 -16.08
N ALA A 74 24.61 -5.27 -16.19
CA ALA A 74 25.21 -5.97 -15.05
C ALA A 74 26.33 -5.18 -14.34
N THR A 75 26.83 -4.11 -14.97
CA THR A 75 27.91 -3.26 -14.46
C THR A 75 27.45 -1.90 -13.95
N PHE A 76 26.13 -1.67 -13.90
CA PHE A 76 25.60 -0.40 -13.42
C PHE A 76 25.88 -0.21 -11.94
N THR A 77 26.20 1.02 -11.58
CA THR A 77 26.36 1.46 -10.20
C THR A 77 25.24 2.43 -9.82
N SER A 78 25.08 2.71 -8.53
CA SER A 78 24.09 3.68 -8.07
C SER A 78 24.46 5.08 -8.56
N GLU A 79 25.75 5.42 -8.54
CA GLU A 79 26.32 6.69 -8.95
C GLU A 79 26.07 6.98 -10.43
N ASP A 80 26.09 5.94 -11.27
CA ASP A 80 25.78 6.04 -12.70
C ASP A 80 24.31 6.44 -12.95
N LEU A 81 23.38 5.93 -12.13
CA LEU A 81 21.94 6.04 -12.37
C LEU A 81 21.29 7.22 -11.64
N ILE A 82 21.82 7.65 -10.49
CA ILE A 82 21.29 8.77 -9.69
C ILE A 82 21.03 10.04 -10.53
N PRO A 83 21.93 10.48 -11.43
CA PRO A 83 21.70 11.68 -12.24
C PRO A 83 20.52 11.57 -13.21
N TYR A 84 20.13 10.34 -13.58
CA TYR A 84 19.05 10.07 -14.53
C TYR A 84 17.71 9.78 -13.82
N LEU A 85 17.69 9.76 -12.49
CA LEU A 85 16.46 9.61 -11.73
C LEU A 85 15.59 10.88 -11.82
N PRO A 86 14.26 10.74 -11.90
CA PRO A 86 13.34 11.87 -11.84
C PRO A 86 13.56 12.71 -10.59
N GLY A 87 13.77 14.02 -10.76
CA GLY A 87 13.97 14.95 -9.65
C GLY A 87 15.36 14.93 -9.00
N ASN A 88 16.30 14.11 -9.48
CA ASN A 88 17.67 13.98 -8.98
C ASN A 88 17.76 13.94 -7.43
N PRO A 89 17.19 12.90 -6.79
CA PRO A 89 17.04 12.82 -5.34
C PRO A 89 18.36 12.65 -4.56
N GLY A 90 19.50 12.52 -5.24
CA GLY A 90 20.82 12.33 -4.61
C GLY A 90 21.08 10.95 -4.01
N ALA A 91 20.07 10.08 -3.96
CA ALA A 91 20.16 8.70 -3.48
C ALA A 91 19.25 7.78 -4.29
N MET A 92 19.56 6.48 -4.30
CA MET A 92 18.70 5.47 -4.94
C MET A 92 17.40 5.28 -4.16
N PRO A 93 16.25 5.09 -4.85
CA PRO A 93 14.99 4.80 -4.18
C PRO A 93 15.07 3.51 -3.36
N SER A 94 14.51 3.53 -2.16
CA SER A 94 14.34 2.37 -1.30
C SER A 94 12.85 2.06 -1.10
N ALA A 95 12.54 0.79 -0.86
CA ALA A 95 11.20 0.33 -0.53
C ALA A 95 11.24 -0.56 0.72
N THR A 96 10.09 -0.75 1.34
CA THR A 96 9.92 -1.67 2.47
C THR A 96 8.85 -2.71 2.15
N THR A 97 8.95 -3.88 2.78
CA THR A 97 7.86 -4.86 2.79
C THR A 97 6.65 -4.31 3.54
N THR A 98 5.51 -4.99 3.40
CA THR A 98 4.30 -4.73 4.20
C THR A 98 4.58 -4.80 5.71
N ASP A 99 5.51 -5.69 6.11
CA ASP A 99 5.94 -5.86 7.51
C ASP A 99 7.02 -4.85 7.94
N GLY A 100 7.37 -3.87 7.08
CA GLY A 100 8.33 -2.81 7.37
C GLY A 100 9.81 -3.22 7.23
N GLN A 101 10.12 -4.36 6.61
CA GLN A 101 11.51 -4.75 6.35
C GLN A 101 12.07 -4.00 5.15
N ALA A 102 13.33 -3.56 5.24
CA ALA A 102 13.98 -2.85 4.14
C ALA A 102 14.29 -3.79 2.96
N LEU A 103 13.95 -3.35 1.76
CA LEU A 103 14.21 -4.08 0.52
C LEU A 103 15.46 -3.55 -0.16
N THR A 104 16.20 -4.46 -0.78
CA THR A 104 17.38 -4.13 -1.58
C THR A 104 16.97 -4.00 -3.04
N LEU A 105 17.40 -2.94 -3.71
CA LEU A 105 17.14 -2.74 -5.13
C LEU A 105 18.20 -3.44 -5.97
N ASN A 106 17.77 -4.34 -6.85
CA ASN A 106 18.63 -4.93 -7.85
C ASN A 106 18.59 -4.10 -9.15
N LEU A 107 19.64 -3.31 -9.36
CA LEU A 107 19.82 -2.44 -10.52
C LEU A 107 20.71 -3.05 -11.62
N THR A 108 21.28 -4.24 -11.40
CA THR A 108 22.14 -4.94 -12.36
C THR A 108 21.34 -5.74 -13.39
N VAL A 109 20.02 -5.63 -13.35
CA VAL A 109 19.07 -6.26 -14.25
C VAL A 109 18.07 -5.24 -14.77
N MET A 110 17.49 -5.54 -15.92
CA MET A 110 16.52 -4.68 -16.58
C MET A 110 15.37 -5.56 -17.11
N PRO A 111 14.13 -5.35 -16.65
CA PRO A 111 13.69 -4.35 -15.68
C PRO A 111 14.22 -4.60 -14.25
N PRO A 112 14.43 -3.52 -13.46
CA PRO A 112 14.91 -3.63 -12.08
C PRO A 112 13.83 -4.23 -11.17
N HIS A 113 14.23 -4.87 -10.07
CA HIS A 113 13.31 -5.43 -9.08
C HIS A 113 13.88 -5.31 -7.66
N PHE A 114 13.01 -5.46 -6.66
CA PHE A 114 13.42 -5.53 -5.26
C PHE A 114 13.72 -6.97 -4.83
N THR A 115 14.68 -7.11 -3.92
CA THR A 115 15.01 -8.38 -3.25
C THR A 115 14.90 -8.23 -1.74
N LEU A 116 14.49 -9.31 -1.09
CA LEU A 116 14.55 -9.48 0.35
C LEU A 116 15.60 -10.54 0.65
N GLY A 117 16.80 -10.11 1.05
CA GLY A 117 17.99 -10.96 1.01
C GLY A 117 18.37 -11.29 -0.45
N GLU A 118 18.53 -12.57 -0.77
CA GLU A 118 18.89 -13.03 -2.12
C GLU A 118 17.68 -13.33 -3.02
N ALA A 119 16.48 -13.42 -2.43
CA ALA A 119 15.27 -13.74 -3.19
C ALA A 119 14.63 -12.49 -3.79
N ARG A 120 14.17 -12.59 -5.04
CA ARG A 120 13.28 -11.59 -5.62
C ARG A 120 12.04 -11.49 -4.75
N TYR A 121 11.73 -10.27 -4.33
CA TYR A 121 10.58 -9.99 -3.50
C TYR A 121 9.51 -9.30 -4.33
N ASP A 122 8.35 -9.93 -4.36
CA ASP A 122 7.12 -9.44 -4.95
C ASP A 122 5.98 -9.88 -4.02
N PRO A 123 5.19 -8.96 -3.44
CA PRO A 123 4.07 -9.33 -2.56
C PRO A 123 2.93 -10.07 -3.26
N SER A 124 2.90 -10.04 -4.59
CA SER A 124 1.86 -10.69 -5.40
C SER A 124 2.12 -12.19 -5.56
N ASP A 125 1.10 -12.93 -6.01
CA ASP A 125 1.21 -14.36 -6.33
C ASP A 125 2.07 -14.63 -7.58
N SER A 126 2.50 -13.59 -8.31
CA SER A 126 3.27 -13.69 -9.56
C SER A 126 4.55 -12.84 -9.49
N GLN A 127 5.68 -13.52 -9.35
CA GLN A 127 6.99 -12.85 -9.41
C GLN A 127 7.46 -12.59 -10.85
N SER A 128 6.61 -12.76 -11.87
CA SER A 128 7.07 -12.88 -13.27
C SER A 128 6.54 -11.80 -14.21
N ASP A 129 5.48 -11.09 -13.85
CA ASP A 129 4.88 -10.04 -14.68
C ASP A 129 5.65 -8.72 -14.64
N GLY A 130 6.54 -8.55 -13.64
CA GLY A 130 7.32 -7.33 -13.48
C GLY A 130 6.50 -6.15 -12.96
N LEU A 131 5.31 -6.41 -12.43
CA LEU A 131 4.47 -5.46 -11.72
C LEU A 131 4.65 -5.72 -10.23
N TRP A 132 4.85 -4.64 -9.48
CA TRP A 132 4.97 -4.72 -8.03
C TRP A 132 3.61 -4.35 -7.45
N ASP A 133 2.68 -5.28 -7.48
CA ASP A 133 1.33 -5.12 -6.95
C ASP A 133 1.10 -5.96 -5.69
N VAL A 134 -0.01 -5.66 -5.01
CA VAL A 134 -0.43 -6.37 -3.80
C VAL A 134 -1.87 -6.85 -4.02
N GLY A 135 -2.12 -8.10 -3.63
CA GLY A 135 -3.41 -8.74 -3.76
C GLY A 135 -3.43 -9.83 -4.84
N THR A 136 -4.31 -10.80 -4.63
CA THR A 136 -4.60 -11.87 -5.58
C THR A 136 -5.68 -11.38 -6.53
N LEU A 137 -5.46 -11.44 -7.85
CA LEU A 137 -6.53 -11.21 -8.84
C LEU A 137 -7.58 -12.32 -8.80
#